data_AF-A0A2D9C5W4-F1
#
_entry.id   AF-A0A2D9C5W4-F1
#
_cell.length_a   1.000
_cell.length_b   1.000
_cell.length_c   1.000
_cell.angle_alpha   90.00
_cell.angle_beta   90.00
_cell.angle_gamma   90.00
#
_symmetry.space_group_name_H-M   'P 1'
#
loop_
_entity.id
_entity.type
_entity.pdbx_description
1 polymer ?
#
loop_
_entity_poly.entity_id
_entity_poly.type
_entity_poly.pdbx_seq_one_letter_code
_entity_poly.pdbx_strand_id
1 'polypeptide(L)'
;MNGKKAKRIRKHSGVIIVDWLRSLLSEEEGQGVTVDNYKNFMPEQTHYMAQRTMHLNAYHPKWVCNKITKIIKSNPHRVIETITLGEVK
;
A
#
# COMPACT_ATOMS: atom_id res chain seq x y z
N MET A 1 -5.33 -12.18 12.80
CA MET A 1 -6.44 -11.33 12.28
C MET A 1 -7.32 -12.20 11.40
N ASN A 2 -8.64 -11.96 11.38
CA ASN A 2 -9.58 -12.73 10.55
C ASN A 2 -9.21 -12.63 9.05
N GLY A 3 -9.21 -13.76 8.34
CA GLY A 3 -8.88 -13.84 6.92
C GLY A 3 -9.72 -12.92 6.03
N LYS A 4 -11.01 -12.70 6.36
CA LYS A 4 -11.87 -11.74 5.66
C LYS A 4 -11.33 -10.31 5.75
N LYS A 5 -10.90 -9.89 6.95
CA LYS A 5 -10.28 -8.57 7.16
C LYS A 5 -8.96 -8.47 6.39
N ALA A 6 -8.13 -9.52 6.44
CA ALA A 6 -6.87 -9.54 5.69
C ALA A 6 -7.07 -9.40 4.17
N LYS A 7 -8.09 -10.05 3.60
CA LYS A 7 -8.44 -9.90 2.17
C LYS A 7 -8.86 -8.47 1.83
N ARG A 8 -9.69 -7.83 2.68
CA ARG A 8 -10.08 -6.42 2.53
C ARG A 8 -8.89 -5.47 2.56
N ILE A 9 -7.98 -5.65 3.51
CA ILE A 9 -6.75 -4.85 3.60
C ILE A 9 -5.90 -4.97 2.34
N ARG A 10 -5.70 -6.19 1.83
CA ARG A 10 -4.94 -6.40 0.59
C ARG A 10 -5.58 -5.69 -0.60
N LYS A 11 -6.90 -5.80 -0.76
CA LYS A 11 -7.63 -5.09 -1.82
C LYS A 11 -7.45 -3.57 -1.71
N HIS A 12 -7.64 -3.03 -0.50
CA HIS A 12 -7.52 -1.59 -0.25
C HIS A 12 -6.09 -1.07 -0.42
N SER A 13 -5.08 -1.87 -0.07
CA SER A 13 -3.68 -1.49 -0.26
C SER A 13 -3.33 -1.23 -1.72
N GLY A 14 -3.91 -1.98 -2.66
CA GLY A 14 -3.72 -1.73 -4.09
C GLY A 14 -4.28 -0.37 -4.52
N VAL A 15 -5.45 0.01 -4.01
CA VAL A 15 -6.08 1.32 -4.27
C VAL A 15 -5.18 2.45 -3.76
N ILE A 16 -4.70 2.36 -2.52
CA ILE A 16 -3.80 3.38 -1.93
C ILE A 16 -2.51 3.52 -2.72
N ILE A 17 -1.95 2.41 -3.23
CA ILE A 17 -0.71 2.44 -4.01
C ILE A 17 -0.92 3.09 -5.37
N VAL A 18 -2.04 2.79 -6.04
CA VAL A 18 -2.39 3.45 -7.30
C VAL A 18 -2.60 4.95 -7.08
N ASP A 19 -3.30 5.33 -6.02
CA ASP A 19 -3.49 6.73 -5.63
C ASP A 19 -2.15 7.44 -5.37
N TRP A 20 -1.23 6.76 -4.69
CA TRP A 20 0.13 7.25 -4.49
C TRP A 20 0.91 7.41 -5.80
N LEU A 21 0.91 6.41 -6.68
CA LEU A 21 1.57 6.49 -7.98
C LEU A 21 1.02 7.62 -8.83
N ARG A 22 -0.31 7.77 -8.88
CA ARG A 22 -0.98 8.87 -9.58
C ARG A 22 -0.60 10.23 -9.01
N SER A 23 -0.41 10.35 -7.70
CA SER A 23 0.03 11.59 -7.07
C SER A 23 1.48 11.99 -7.40
N LEU A 24 2.28 11.06 -7.94
CA LEU A 24 3.67 11.30 -8.35
C LEU A 24 3.81 11.56 -9.85
N LEU A 25 2.82 11.20 -10.65
CA LEU A 25 2.83 11.27 -12.11
C LEU A 25 2.02 12.46 -12.60
N SER A 26 2.22 12.82 -13.87
CA SER A 26 1.32 13.75 -14.57
C SER A 26 -0.09 13.16 -14.72
N GLU A 27 -1.10 13.99 -14.95
CA GLU A 27 -2.49 13.52 -15.12
C GLU A 27 -2.64 12.51 -16.26
N GLU A 28 -1.90 12.73 -17.36
CA GLU A 28 -1.92 11.87 -18.55
C GLU A 28 -1.32 10.49 -18.26
N GLU A 29 -0.15 10.43 -17.61
CA GLU A 29 0.51 9.18 -17.26
C GLU A 29 -0.22 8.43 -16.13
N GLY A 30 -0.78 9.18 -15.18
CA GLY A 30 -1.53 8.63 -14.04
C GLY A 30 -2.80 7.87 -14.45
N GLN A 31 -3.44 8.27 -15.55
CA GLN A 31 -4.61 7.55 -16.07
C GLN A 31 -4.29 6.11 -16.49
N GLY A 32 -3.06 5.86 -16.96
CA GLY A 32 -2.58 4.54 -17.34
C GLY A 32 -2.37 3.57 -16.17
N VAL A 33 -2.27 4.08 -14.94
CA VAL A 33 -2.02 3.26 -13.74
C VAL A 33 -3.34 2.80 -13.12
N THR A 34 -3.49 1.48 -12.95
CA THR A 34 -4.68 0.81 -12.41
C THR A 34 -4.31 -0.22 -11.34
N VAL A 35 -5.30 -0.68 -10.57
CA VAL A 35 -5.09 -1.68 -9.50
C VAL A 35 -4.63 -3.04 -10.05
N ASP A 36 -4.84 -3.29 -11.33
CA ASP A 36 -4.45 -4.54 -11.98
C ASP A 36 -3.02 -4.49 -12.52
N ASN A 37 -2.55 -3.32 -12.97
CA ASN A 37 -1.24 -3.17 -13.60
C ASN A 37 -0.16 -2.53 -12.72
N TYR A 38 -0.51 -1.92 -11.58
CA TYR A 38 0.45 -1.12 -10.79
C TYR A 38 1.70 -1.91 -10.37
N LYS A 39 1.58 -3.24 -10.22
CA LYS A 39 2.69 -4.12 -9.86
C LYS A 39 3.76 -4.19 -10.94
N ASN A 40 3.42 -3.94 -12.20
CA ASN A 40 4.35 -3.93 -13.31
C ASN A 40 5.28 -2.71 -13.27
N PHE A 41 4.86 -1.63 -12.60
CA PHE A 41 5.67 -0.43 -12.40
C PHE A 41 6.52 -0.48 -11.12
N MET A 42 6.44 -1.60 -10.37
CA MET A 42 7.19 -1.76 -9.13
C MET A 42 8.54 -2.43 -9.40
N PRO A 43 9.61 -2.02 -8.70
CA PRO A 43 10.88 -2.73 -8.73
C PRO A 43 10.73 -4.20 -8.31
N GLU A 44 11.46 -5.10 -8.96
CA GLU A 44 11.52 -6.52 -8.58
C GLU A 44 12.12 -6.71 -7.18
N GLN A 45 13.06 -5.83 -6.79
CA GLN A 45 13.68 -5.87 -5.48
C GLN A 45 12.71 -5.38 -4.39
N THR A 46 12.27 -6.29 -3.54
CA THR A 46 11.26 -6.02 -2.51
C THR A 46 11.84 -5.52 -1.17
N HIS A 47 13.11 -5.81 -0.91
CA HIS A 47 13.79 -5.49 0.34
C HIS A 47 15.11 -4.76 0.07
N TYR A 48 15.51 -3.90 1.01
CA TYR A 48 16.80 -3.23 1.01
C TYR A 48 17.51 -3.45 2.35
N MET A 49 18.83 -3.47 2.33
CA MET A 49 19.64 -3.58 3.54
C MET A 49 20.01 -2.18 4.03
N ALA A 50 19.73 -1.87 5.29
CA ALA A 50 20.22 -0.67 5.96
C ALA A 50 20.62 -1.01 7.39
N GLN A 51 21.75 -0.47 7.87
CA GLN A 51 22.23 -0.70 9.25
C GLN A 51 22.25 -2.19 9.65
N ARG A 52 22.71 -3.07 8.75
CA ARG A 52 22.76 -4.54 8.94
C ARG A 52 21.38 -5.20 9.13
N THR A 53 20.30 -4.51 8.79
CA THR A 53 18.92 -5.00 8.88
C THR A 53 18.25 -4.96 7.51
N MET A 54 17.52 -6.03 7.17
CA MET A 54 16.71 -6.09 5.94
C MET A 54 15.36 -5.41 6.17
N HIS A 55 15.11 -4.35 5.42
CA HIS A 55 13.88 -3.58 5.46
C HIS A 55 13.04 -3.85 4.21
N LEU A 56 11.73 -3.84 4.39
CA LEU A 56 10.79 -3.90 3.27
C LEU A 56 10.68 -2.52 2.62
N ASN A 57 10.71 -2.46 1.29
CA ASN A 57 10.54 -1.23 0.56
C ASN A 57 9.15 -0.60 0.82
N ALA A 58 9.11 0.73 0.98
CA ALA A 58 7.89 1.46 1.32
C ALA A 58 6.80 1.38 0.23
N TYR A 59 7.21 1.26 -1.03
CA TYR A 59 6.31 1.08 -2.18
C TYR A 59 5.73 -0.33 -2.30
N HIS A 60 6.29 -1.32 -1.59
CA HIS A 60 5.83 -2.70 -1.71
C HIS A 60 4.43 -2.87 -1.07
N PRO A 61 3.49 -3.62 -1.71
CA PRO A 61 2.13 -3.82 -1.18
C PRO A 61 2.05 -4.32 0.26
N LYS A 62 3.02 -5.17 0.63
CA LYS A 62 3.14 -5.68 1.99
C LYS A 62 3.41 -4.57 3.02
N TRP A 63 4.09 -3.50 2.66
CA TRP A 63 4.38 -2.38 3.55
C TRP A 63 3.11 -1.60 3.87
N VAL A 64 2.33 -1.27 2.84
CA VAL A 64 1.02 -0.61 2.97
C VAL A 64 0.04 -1.48 3.75
N CYS A 65 -0.01 -2.78 3.48
CA CYS A 65 -0.80 -3.74 4.27
C CYS A 65 -0.43 -3.71 5.76
N ASN A 66 0.87 -3.66 6.09
CA ASN A 66 1.35 -3.61 7.46
C ASN A 66 0.95 -2.30 8.15
N LYS A 67 1.01 -1.17 7.44
CA LYS A 67 0.55 0.13 7.94
C LYS A 67 -0.95 0.14 8.23
N ILE A 68 -1.78 -0.29 7.28
CA ILE A 68 -3.23 -0.42 7.48
C ILE A 68 -3.53 -1.34 8.67
N THR A 69 -2.81 -2.46 8.79
CA THR A 69 -2.98 -3.38 9.92
C THR A 69 -2.63 -2.72 11.25
N LYS A 70 -1.58 -1.88 11.29
CA LYS A 70 -1.20 -1.12 12.49
C LYS A 70 -2.30 -0.12 12.87
N ILE A 71 -2.85 0.63 11.91
CA ILE A 71 -3.94 1.58 12.12
C ILE A 71 -5.19 0.88 12.68
N ILE A 72 -5.59 -0.25 12.09
CA ILE A 72 -6.75 -1.02 12.56
C ILE A 72 -6.53 -1.62 13.95
N LYS A 73 -5.29 -2.03 14.26
CA LYS A 73 -4.96 -2.52 15.61
C LYS A 73 -5.06 -1.41 16.66
N SER A 74 -4.62 -0.19 16.32
CA SER A 74 -4.76 0.97 17.19
C SER A 74 -6.21 1.43 17.33
N ASN A 75 -7.00 1.37 16.24
CA ASN A 75 -8.40 1.79 16.20
C ASN A 75 -9.32 0.69 15.61
N PRO A 76 -9.81 -0.25 16.44
CA PRO A 76 -10.53 -1.44 15.98
C PRO A 76 -11.88 -1.18 15.30
N HIS A 77 -12.51 -0.05 15.59
CA HIS A 77 -13.83 0.35 15.03
C HIS A 77 -13.73 1.05 13.67
N ARG A 78 -12.51 1.34 13.20
CA ARG A 78 -12.33 2.07 11.95
C ARG A 78 -12.61 1.19 10.73
N VAL A 79 -13.27 1.77 9.74
CA VAL A 79 -13.55 1.12 8.45
C VAL A 79 -12.26 1.08 7.62
N ILE A 80 -12.03 -0.03 6.92
CA ILE A 80 -10.76 -0.25 6.19
C ILE A 80 -10.70 0.64 4.96
N GLU A 81 -11.83 0.76 4.26
CA GLU A 81 -11.99 1.47 3.00
C GLU A 81 -11.87 3.00 3.14
N THR A 82 -12.00 3.53 4.35
CA THR A 82 -11.88 4.97 4.62
C THR A 82 -10.43 5.43 4.85
N ILE A 83 -9.47 4.50 4.89
CA ILE A 83 -8.06 4.83 5.12
C ILE A 83 -7.50 5.43 3.83
N THR A 84 -7.01 6.67 3.90
CA THR A 84 -6.47 7.39 2.74
C THR A 84 -4.94 7.37 2.72
N LEU A 85 -4.35 7.78 1.60
CA LEU A 85 -2.90 7.88 1.44
C LEU A 85 -2.23 8.75 2.52
N GLY A 86 -2.89 9.84 2.93
CA GLY A 86 -2.37 10.77 3.94
C GLY A 86 -2.14 10.12 5.31
N GLU A 87 -2.87 9.06 5.64
CA GLU A 87 -2.75 8.34 6.92
C GLU A 87 -1.65 7.27 6.89
N VAL A 88 -1.14 6.94 5.70
CA VAL A 88 -0.14 5.89 5.48
C VAL A 88 1.28 6.45 5.38
N LYS A 89 1.41 7.72 4.95
CA LYS A 89 2.67 8.50 4.94
C LYS A 89 3.26 8.58 6.35
#